data_AF-A0A1Q6X845-F1
#
_entry.id   AF-A0A1Q6X845-F1
#
_cell.length_a   1.000
_cell.length_b   1.000
_cell.length_c   1.000
_cell.angle_alpha   90.00
_cell.angle_beta   90.00
_cell.angle_gamma   90.00
#
_symmetry.space_group_name_H-M   'P 1'
#
loop_
_entity.id
_entity.type
_entity.pdbx_description
1 polymer ?
#
loop_
_entity_poly.entity_id
_entity_poly.type
_entity_poly.pdbx_seq_one_letter_code
_entity_poly.pdbx_strand_id
1 'polypeptide(L)'
;MSDELNLHQEHEEVAYEREDLSPRGIFAFLIGLALVGVLIHFTLKGMYGYLETYEKQHQPPLNPLVSQTENDSRKVSNADIARFPQPRLETNESLEINDFRLQEEKKLNSYGWIDQKAGIARIPIDRAMQLLAQRGLPTRLQAGAVPPSPVNMARQAVTRSNTSQQPKTSRKRKEVKQ
;
A
#
# COMPACT_ATOMS: atom_id res chain seq x y z
N MET A 1 -8.03 -56.43 -42.69
CA MET A 1 -9.27 -57.19 -42.46
C MET A 1 -8.95 -58.33 -41.52
N SER A 2 -9.11 -58.07 -40.23
CA SER A 2 -9.48 -59.04 -39.18
C SER A 2 -9.33 -58.31 -37.85
N ASP A 3 -10.36 -57.52 -37.57
CA ASP A 3 -10.72 -57.14 -36.22
C ASP A 3 -11.04 -58.40 -35.38
N GLU A 4 -10.97 -58.19 -34.06
CA GLU A 4 -11.59 -58.99 -33.00
C GLU A 4 -10.90 -60.26 -32.52
N LEU A 5 -10.26 -60.14 -31.35
CA LEU A 5 -10.63 -60.95 -30.19
C LEU A 5 -10.27 -60.20 -28.90
N ASN A 6 -11.13 -59.24 -28.56
CA ASN A 6 -11.19 -58.64 -27.24
C ASN A 6 -11.90 -59.65 -26.32
N LEU A 7 -11.15 -60.45 -25.57
CA LEU A 7 -11.72 -61.36 -24.58
C LEU A 7 -11.29 -60.89 -23.19
N HIS A 8 -12.21 -60.18 -22.55
CA HIS A 8 -12.39 -60.07 -21.10
C HIS A 8 -11.16 -60.39 -20.23
N GLN A 9 -10.31 -59.38 -20.00
CA GLN A 9 -9.55 -59.37 -18.76
C GLN A 9 -10.43 -58.63 -17.74
N GLU A 10 -11.16 -59.41 -16.94
CA GLU A 10 -11.82 -58.88 -15.74
C GLU A 10 -10.81 -58.04 -14.94
N HIS A 11 -11.30 -56.95 -14.35
CA HIS A 11 -10.52 -56.19 -13.39
C HIS A 11 -10.25 -57.09 -12.19
N GLU A 12 -9.11 -57.78 -12.22
CA GLU A 12 -8.53 -58.42 -11.05
C GLU A 12 -8.50 -57.35 -9.96
N GLU A 13 -9.28 -57.59 -8.89
CA GLU A 13 -9.42 -56.67 -7.78
C GLU A 13 -8.05 -56.08 -7.45
N VAL A 14 -7.97 -54.76 -7.34
CA VAL A 14 -6.74 -54.08 -6.89
C VAL A 14 -6.47 -54.54 -5.47
N ALA A 15 -5.82 -55.69 -5.33
CA ALA A 15 -5.35 -56.25 -4.10
C ALA A 15 -4.09 -55.44 -3.75
N TYR A 16 -4.23 -54.54 -2.79
CA TYR A 16 -3.09 -53.86 -2.21
C TYR A 16 -2.18 -54.92 -1.56
N GLU A 17 -0.94 -55.03 -2.01
CA GLU A 17 0.07 -55.90 -1.39
C GLU A 17 0.23 -55.52 0.08
N ARG A 18 -0.09 -56.48 0.97
CA ARG A 18 -0.03 -56.33 2.43
C ARG A 18 1.35 -56.67 3.01
N GLU A 19 2.41 -56.58 2.22
CA GLU A 19 3.75 -56.57 2.77
C GLU A 19 4.14 -55.12 3.04
N ASP A 20 3.37 -54.53 3.96
CA ASP A 20 3.55 -53.17 4.44
C ASP A 20 4.97 -53.04 4.98
N LEU A 21 5.67 -51.98 4.55
CA LEU A 21 6.95 -51.53 5.08
C LEU A 21 7.09 -51.89 6.57
N SER A 22 8.08 -52.73 6.90
CA SER A 22 8.23 -53.22 8.27
C SER A 22 8.24 -52.04 9.27
N PRO A 23 7.38 -52.05 10.32
CA PRO A 23 7.31 -50.95 11.28
C PRO A 23 8.67 -50.61 11.88
N ARG A 24 9.50 -51.63 12.10
CA ARG A 24 10.87 -51.50 12.62
C ARG A 24 11.80 -50.75 11.66
N GLY A 25 11.66 -50.95 10.35
CA GLY A 25 12.41 -50.20 9.33
C GLY A 25 12.04 -48.73 9.32
N ILE A 26 10.74 -48.43 9.49
CA ILE A 26 10.25 -47.04 9.59
C ILE A 26 10.83 -46.35 10.83
N PHE A 27 10.81 -46.99 12.00
CA PHE A 27 11.40 -46.41 13.20
C PHE A 27 12.91 -46.24 13.09
N ALA A 28 13.63 -47.22 12.54
CA ALA A 28 15.07 -47.10 12.30
C ALA A 28 15.40 -45.93 11.35
N PHE A 29 14.60 -45.75 10.30
CA PHE A 29 14.73 -44.63 9.37
C PHE A 29 14.46 -43.28 10.04
N LEU A 30 13.39 -43.16 10.84
CA LEU A 30 13.07 -41.92 11.57
C LEU A 30 14.15 -41.57 12.59
N ILE A 31 14.68 -42.56 13.32
CA ILE A 31 15.80 -42.35 14.24
C ILE A 31 17.04 -41.90 13.47
N GLY A 32 17.35 -42.55 12.34
CA GLY A 32 18.45 -42.15 11.46
C GLY A 32 18.31 -40.70 10.97
N LEU A 33 17.13 -40.33 10.49
CA LEU A 33 16.82 -38.97 10.04
C LEU A 33 16.98 -37.94 11.18
N ALA A 34 16.48 -38.27 12.38
CA ALA A 34 16.63 -37.41 13.55
C ALA A 34 18.10 -37.23 13.95
N LEU A 35 18.89 -38.31 13.96
CA LEU A 35 20.32 -38.24 14.27
C LEU A 35 21.10 -37.40 13.25
N VAL A 36 20.78 -37.53 11.96
CA VAL A 36 21.38 -36.68 10.92
C VAL A 36 20.98 -35.22 11.10
N GLY A 37 19.70 -34.93 11.39
CA GLY A 37 19.24 -33.58 11.66
C GLY A 37 19.92 -32.96 12.89
N VAL A 38 20.09 -33.73 13.96
CA VAL A 38 20.81 -33.33 15.17
C VAL A 38 22.30 -33.08 14.87
N LEU A 39 22.93 -33.95 14.10
CA LEU A 39 24.32 -33.79 13.66
C LEU A 39 24.50 -32.47 12.89
N ILE A 40 23.65 -32.23 11.88
CA ILE A 40 23.66 -30.99 11.08
C ILE A 40 23.44 -29.78 11.97
N HIS A 41 22.51 -29.84 12.93
CA HIS A 41 22.26 -28.75 13.88
C HIS A 41 23.50 -28.41 14.71
N PHE A 42 24.20 -29.41 15.26
CA PHE A 42 25.42 -29.19 16.01
C PHE A 42 26.57 -28.67 15.13
N THR A 43 26.72 -29.21 13.91
CA THR A 43 27.71 -28.72 12.94
C THR A 43 27.47 -27.26 12.59
N LEU A 44 26.23 -26.87 12.28
CA LEU A 44 25.86 -25.49 12.01
C LEU A 44 26.13 -24.59 13.22
N LYS A 45 25.73 -25.01 14.42
CA LYS A 45 25.97 -24.24 15.64
C LYS A 45 27.47 -24.02 15.90
N GLY A 46 28.29 -25.06 15.70
CA GLY A 46 29.74 -24.97 15.82
C GLY A 46 30.36 -24.06 14.75
N MET A 47 29.97 -24.23 13.49
CA MET A 47 30.44 -23.41 12.37
C MET A 47 30.07 -21.94 12.55
N TYR A 48 28.81 -21.64 12.89
CA TYR A 48 28.37 -20.27 13.15
C TYR A 48 29.07 -19.66 14.37
N GLY A 49 29.27 -20.42 15.45
CA GLY A 49 30.02 -19.93 16.61
C GLY A 49 31.49 -19.66 16.30
N TYR A 50 32.13 -20.50 15.47
CA TYR A 50 33.49 -20.27 14.99
C TYR A 50 33.57 -19.04 14.08
N LEU A 51 32.66 -18.92 13.12
CA LEU A 51 32.62 -17.80 12.18
C LEU A 51 32.32 -16.47 12.90
N GLU A 52 31.39 -16.47 13.86
CA GLU A 52 31.10 -15.29 14.69
C GLU A 52 32.33 -14.86 15.50
N THR A 53 33.08 -15.83 16.05
CA THR A 53 34.34 -15.55 16.76
C THR A 53 35.39 -14.97 15.82
N TYR A 54 35.51 -15.53 14.61
CA TYR A 54 36.43 -15.07 13.57
C TYR A 54 36.08 -13.66 13.07
N GLU A 55 34.80 -13.39 12.81
CA GLU A 55 34.31 -12.08 12.38
C GLU A 55 34.51 -11.02 13.46
N LYS A 56 34.23 -11.30 14.74
CA LYS A 56 34.48 -10.35 15.84
C LYS A 56 35.93 -9.89 15.90
N GLN A 57 36.88 -10.73 15.51
CA GLN A 57 38.31 -10.39 15.52
C GLN A 57 38.75 -9.60 14.27
N HIS A 58 38.05 -9.73 13.15
CA HIS A 58 38.42 -9.13 11.86
C HIS A 58 37.45 -8.04 11.37
N GLN A 59 36.44 -7.69 12.17
CA GLN A 59 35.53 -6.59 11.85
C GLN A 59 36.32 -5.26 11.88
N PRO A 60 36.33 -4.49 10.78
CA PRO A 60 36.92 -3.16 10.78
C PRO A 60 36.20 -2.30 11.84
N PRO A 61 36.91 -1.46 12.60
CA PRO A 61 36.30 -0.63 13.61
C PRO A 61 35.21 0.22 12.96
N LEU A 62 33.99 0.13 13.50
CA LEU A 62 32.87 0.97 13.11
C LEU A 62 33.32 2.43 13.17
N ASN A 63 33.03 3.19 12.11
CA ASN A 63 33.45 4.59 12.02
C ASN A 63 33.02 5.34 13.29
N PRO A 64 33.94 6.06 13.97
CA PRO A 64 33.70 6.66 15.30
C PRO A 64 32.66 7.79 15.29
N LEU A 65 32.16 8.17 14.12
CA LEU A 65 31.04 9.11 13.95
C LEU A 65 29.66 8.45 14.08
N VAL A 66 29.59 7.12 14.15
CA VAL A 66 28.37 6.39 14.51
C VAL A 66 28.47 6.14 16.01
N SER A 67 27.98 7.09 16.80
CA SER A 67 27.75 6.88 18.23
C SER A 67 27.00 5.55 18.38
N GLN A 68 27.61 4.64 19.15
CA GLN A 68 27.18 3.26 19.36
C GLN A 68 25.65 3.19 19.45
N THR A 69 25.01 2.78 18.37
CA THR A 69 23.63 2.34 18.48
C THR A 69 23.74 0.94 19.05
N GLU A 70 23.47 0.82 20.35
CA GLU A 70 23.41 -0.43 21.12
C GLU A 70 22.52 -1.51 20.48
N ASN A 71 21.79 -1.16 19.41
CA ASN A 71 20.90 -2.01 18.67
C ASN A 71 21.44 -2.17 17.25
N ASP A 72 21.85 -3.39 16.93
CA ASP A 72 21.98 -3.93 15.58
C ASP A 72 20.98 -3.24 14.63
N SER A 73 21.49 -2.54 13.61
CA SER A 73 20.66 -1.76 12.66
C SER A 73 19.65 -2.62 11.89
N ARG A 74 19.71 -3.95 12.05
CA ARG A 74 18.74 -4.93 11.54
C ARG A 74 17.46 -5.04 12.39
N LYS A 75 17.39 -4.41 13.57
CA LYS A 75 16.20 -4.38 14.44
C LYS A 75 15.74 -2.95 14.69
N VAL A 76 14.80 -2.49 13.88
CA VAL A 76 14.17 -1.18 14.04
C VAL A 76 13.00 -1.29 15.02
N SER A 77 13.05 -0.58 16.14
CA SER A 77 11.94 -0.46 17.09
C SER A 77 10.99 0.67 16.70
N ASN A 78 9.71 0.60 17.12
CA ASN A 78 8.74 1.69 16.95
C ASN A 78 9.24 3.01 17.55
N ALA A 79 10.04 2.96 18.61
CA ALA A 79 10.66 4.14 19.22
C ALA A 79 11.73 4.79 18.33
N ASP A 80 12.37 4.01 17.45
CA ASP A 80 13.36 4.51 16.49
C ASP A 80 12.67 5.22 15.33
N ILE A 81 11.57 4.63 14.84
CA ILE A 81 10.67 5.25 13.85
C ILE A 81 10.14 6.59 14.38
N ALA A 82 9.86 6.66 15.69
CA ALA A 82 9.39 7.88 16.35
C ALA A 82 10.44 9.01 16.44
N ARG A 83 11.72 8.74 16.18
CA ARG A 83 12.79 9.76 16.14
C ARG A 83 12.97 10.38 14.75
N PHE A 84 12.48 9.75 13.69
CA PHE A 84 12.57 10.31 12.34
C PHE A 84 11.68 11.56 12.20
N PRO A 85 12.16 12.63 11.55
CA PRO A 85 11.34 13.79 11.26
C PRO A 85 10.16 13.42 10.35
N GLN A 86 9.08 14.20 10.40
CA GLN A 86 7.93 14.01 9.50
C GLN A 86 8.29 14.51 8.07
N PRO A 87 7.72 13.91 7.00
CA PRO A 87 6.70 12.84 6.98
C PRO A 87 7.29 11.44 7.13
N ARG A 88 6.58 10.57 7.86
CA ARG A 88 6.97 9.16 8.09
C ARG A 88 6.16 8.25 7.17
N LEU A 89 6.66 7.03 6.94
CA LEU A 89 5.90 6.00 6.25
C LEU A 89 4.62 5.70 7.03
N GLU A 90 3.49 5.80 6.35
CA GLU A 90 2.18 5.47 6.89
C GLU A 90 2.08 3.95 7.06
N THR A 91 1.80 3.48 8.28
CA THR A 91 1.79 2.05 8.61
C THR A 91 0.40 1.42 8.50
N ASN A 92 -0.65 2.24 8.35
CA ASN A 92 -2.03 1.77 8.45
C ASN A 92 -2.98 2.43 7.44
N GLU A 93 -2.54 2.49 6.18
CA GLU A 93 -3.30 3.07 5.07
C GLU A 93 -4.69 2.43 4.89
N SER A 94 -4.82 1.13 5.16
CA SER A 94 -6.07 0.40 4.95
C SER A 94 -7.20 0.80 5.92
N LEU A 95 -6.88 1.06 7.20
CA LEU A 95 -7.89 1.53 8.16
C LEU A 95 -8.26 2.98 7.88
N GLU A 96 -7.29 3.84 7.57
CA GLU A 96 -7.54 5.25 7.28
C GLU A 96 -8.47 5.43 6.07
N ILE A 97 -8.24 4.66 5.00
CA ILE A 97 -9.11 4.68 3.82
C ILE A 97 -10.53 4.21 4.15
N ASN A 98 -10.70 3.20 5.02
CA ASN A 98 -12.01 2.70 5.40
C ASN A 98 -12.81 3.77 6.17
N ASP A 99 -12.20 4.37 7.18
CA ASP A 99 -12.83 5.42 7.98
C ASP A 99 -13.20 6.63 7.12
N PHE A 100 -12.33 7.00 6.17
CA PHE A 100 -12.61 8.05 5.20
C PHE A 100 -13.85 7.72 4.33
N ARG A 101 -13.91 6.50 3.79
CA ARG A 101 -15.07 6.04 2.99
C ARG A 101 -16.36 6.07 3.80
N LEU A 102 -16.32 5.60 5.04
CA LEU A 102 -17.50 5.55 5.91
C LEU A 102 -18.03 6.96 6.24
N GLN A 103 -17.12 7.92 6.45
CA GLN A 103 -17.49 9.32 6.67
C GLN A 103 -18.14 9.94 5.43
N GLU A 104 -17.59 9.69 4.24
CA GLU A 104 -18.16 10.17 2.99
C GLU A 104 -19.53 9.51 2.72
N GLU A 105 -19.67 8.20 2.90
CA GLU A 105 -20.97 7.52 2.78
C GLU A 105 -22.01 8.11 3.73
N LYS A 106 -21.64 8.36 5.00
CA LYS A 106 -22.54 9.01 5.95
C LYS A 106 -22.93 10.41 5.49
N LYS A 107 -22.00 11.16 4.89
CA LYS A 107 -22.25 12.51 4.37
C LYS A 107 -23.22 12.48 3.18
N LEU A 108 -23.06 11.53 2.25
CA LEU A 108 -23.96 11.37 1.09
C LEU A 108 -25.38 10.95 1.49
N ASN A 109 -25.52 10.14 2.54
CA ASN A 109 -26.80 9.54 2.94
C ASN A 109 -27.53 10.29 4.07
N SER A 110 -26.99 11.41 4.56
CA SER A 110 -27.57 12.16 5.66
C SER A 110 -27.83 13.63 5.34
N TYR A 111 -28.86 14.16 6.00
CA TYR A 111 -29.10 15.60 6.06
C TYR A 111 -27.99 16.30 6.86
N GLY A 112 -27.71 17.55 6.50
CA GLY A 112 -26.80 18.39 7.25
C GLY A 112 -26.91 19.84 6.81
N TRP A 113 -26.34 20.76 7.58
CA TRP A 113 -26.22 22.16 7.16
C TRP A 113 -24.90 22.37 6.44
N ILE A 114 -24.92 23.09 5.32
CA ILE A 114 -23.71 23.57 4.65
C ILE A 114 -23.43 24.99 5.15
N ASP A 115 -24.46 25.83 5.15
CA ASP A 115 -24.44 27.15 5.77
C ASP A 115 -25.81 27.43 6.39
N GLN A 116 -25.87 27.32 7.72
CA GLN A 116 -27.10 27.53 8.46
C GLN A 116 -27.57 28.99 8.42
N LYS A 117 -26.65 29.95 8.33
CA LYS A 117 -26.99 31.39 8.30
C LYS A 117 -27.59 31.77 6.94
N ALA A 118 -27.08 31.18 5.87
CA ALA A 118 -27.62 31.34 4.52
C ALA A 118 -28.84 30.42 4.24
N GLY A 119 -29.22 29.55 5.18
CA GLY A 119 -30.32 28.60 5.01
C GLY A 119 -30.04 27.47 4.00
N ILE A 120 -28.76 27.18 3.74
CA ILE A 120 -28.34 26.17 2.77
C ILE A 120 -28.11 24.82 3.48
N ALA A 121 -29.01 23.87 3.23
CA ALA A 121 -28.92 22.50 3.74
C ALA A 121 -28.46 21.51 2.65
N ARG A 122 -27.70 20.50 3.08
CA ARG A 122 -27.43 19.25 2.36
C ARG A 122 -28.60 18.29 2.56
N ILE A 123 -29.03 17.68 1.47
CA ILE A 123 -29.99 16.57 1.47
C ILE A 123 -29.29 15.26 1.07
N PRO A 124 -29.81 14.08 1.48
CA PRO A 124 -29.32 12.80 1.01
C PRO A 124 -29.35 12.69 -0.51
N ILE A 125 -28.36 12.00 -1.08
CA ILE A 125 -28.19 11.91 -2.54
C ILE A 125 -29.41 11.29 -3.23
N ASP A 126 -30.04 10.28 -2.63
CA ASP A 126 -31.27 9.67 -3.16
C ASP A 126 -32.40 10.68 -3.29
N ARG A 127 -32.53 11.56 -2.27
CA ARG A 127 -33.55 12.60 -2.30
C ARG A 127 -33.23 13.67 -3.32
N ALA A 128 -31.96 14.04 -3.48
CA ALA A 128 -31.53 14.97 -4.51
C ALA A 128 -31.86 14.44 -5.91
N MET A 129 -31.56 13.17 -6.18
CA MET A 129 -31.87 12.52 -7.45
C MET A 129 -33.38 12.50 -7.73
N GLN A 130 -34.21 12.16 -6.74
CA GLN A 130 -35.67 12.20 -6.89
C GLN A 130 -36.18 13.60 -7.22
N LEU A 131 -35.71 14.62 -6.50
CA LEU A 131 -36.13 16.00 -6.73
C LEU A 131 -35.68 16.51 -8.09
N LEU A 132 -34.49 16.10 -8.55
CA LEU A 132 -33.97 16.45 -9.86
C LEU A 132 -34.75 15.77 -10.98
N ALA A 133 -35.10 14.48 -10.81
CA ALA A 133 -35.94 13.76 -11.76
C ALA A 133 -37.35 14.39 -11.88
N GLN A 134 -37.92 14.82 -10.75
CA GLN A 134 -39.23 15.48 -10.72
C GLN A 134 -39.21 16.88 -11.35
N ARG A 135 -38.17 17.69 -11.07
CA ARG A 135 -38.03 19.05 -11.64
C ARG A 135 -37.56 19.05 -13.08
N GLY A 136 -36.95 17.96 -13.54
CA GLY A 136 -36.19 17.94 -14.79
C GLY A 136 -34.83 18.63 -14.65
N LEU A 137 -33.92 18.35 -15.59
CA LEU A 137 -32.63 19.01 -15.66
C LEU A 137 -32.81 20.49 -16.08
N PRO A 138 -32.13 21.44 -15.44
CA PRO A 138 -32.23 22.84 -15.83
C PRO A 138 -31.73 23.04 -17.27
N THR A 139 -32.61 23.47 -18.18
CA THR A 139 -32.32 23.68 -19.61
C THR A 139 -31.56 24.98 -19.91
N ARG A 140 -31.36 25.83 -18.90
CA ARG A 140 -30.49 27.01 -18.95
C ARG A 140 -29.65 27.04 -17.69
N LEU A 141 -28.33 26.97 -17.85
CA LEU A 141 -27.39 27.27 -16.76
C LEU A 141 -27.71 28.69 -16.26
N GLN A 142 -28.26 28.80 -15.05
CA GLN A 142 -28.28 30.09 -14.36
C GLN A 142 -26.81 30.43 -14.10
N ALA A 143 -26.29 31.36 -14.90
CA ALA A 143 -24.98 31.96 -14.70
C ALA A 143 -24.98 32.68 -13.35
N GLY A 144 -24.58 31.98 -12.29
CA GLY A 144 -24.54 32.56 -10.95
C GLY A 144 -24.30 31.59 -9.78
N ALA A 145 -24.53 30.28 -9.95
CA ALA A 145 -24.46 29.34 -8.81
C ALA A 145 -23.56 28.12 -9.06
N VAL A 146 -22.47 28.28 -9.80
CA VAL A 146 -21.38 27.29 -9.76
C VAL A 146 -20.47 27.70 -8.59
N PRO A 147 -20.42 26.95 -7.47
CA PRO A 147 -19.43 27.21 -6.44
C PRO A 147 -18.05 27.17 -7.09
N PRO A 148 -17.15 28.12 -6.79
CA PRO A 148 -15.87 28.21 -7.46
C PRO A 148 -15.11 26.89 -7.26
N SER A 149 -14.90 26.15 -8.34
CA SER A 149 -14.09 24.94 -8.29
C SER A 149 -12.70 25.31 -7.75
N PRO A 150 -12.18 24.59 -6.74
CA PRO A 150 -10.86 24.86 -6.18
C PRO A 150 -9.76 24.83 -7.25
N VAL A 151 -9.95 24.05 -8.33
CA VAL A 151 -9.06 24.01 -9.49
C VAL A 151 -9.04 25.34 -10.26
N ASN A 152 -10.20 25.98 -10.41
CA ASN A 152 -10.30 27.28 -11.08
C ASN A 152 -9.73 28.40 -10.22
N MET A 153 -9.88 28.33 -8.88
CA MET A 153 -9.26 29.27 -7.96
C MET A 153 -7.73 29.13 -7.94
N ALA A 154 -7.21 27.91 -7.91
CA ALA A 154 -5.78 27.63 -7.96
C ALA A 154 -5.17 28.14 -9.28
N ARG A 155 -5.82 27.89 -10.43
CA ARG A 155 -5.36 28.44 -11.72
C ARG A 155 -5.32 29.97 -11.72
N GLN A 156 -6.35 30.63 -11.20
CA GLN A 156 -6.39 32.09 -11.13
C GLN A 156 -5.34 32.67 -10.18
N ALA A 157 -5.05 32.00 -9.06
CA ALA A 157 -3.98 32.38 -8.14
C ALA A 157 -2.60 32.28 -8.83
N VAL A 158 -2.36 31.20 -9.57
CA VAL A 158 -1.12 31.00 -10.35
C VAL A 158 -0.97 32.05 -11.46
N THR A 159 -2.06 32.42 -12.14
CA THR A 159 -2.01 33.48 -13.16
C THR A 159 -1.73 34.86 -12.54
N ARG A 160 -2.31 35.15 -11.36
CA ARG A 160 -2.04 36.41 -10.64
C ARG A 160 -0.63 36.49 -10.07
N SER A 161 -0.03 35.37 -9.70
CA SER A 161 1.36 35.33 -9.21
C SER A 161 2.39 35.32 -10.34
N ASN A 162 1.98 35.14 -11.60
CA ASN A 162 2.89 35.13 -12.75
C ASN A 162 3.21 36.55 -13.24
N THR A 163 3.94 37.32 -12.42
CA THR A 163 4.52 38.64 -12.76
C THR A 163 5.75 38.53 -13.67
N SER A 164 5.73 37.64 -14.67
CA SER A 164 6.83 37.49 -15.65
C SER A 164 6.49 38.00 -17.06
N GLN A 165 5.22 38.31 -17.35
CA GLN A 165 4.77 38.74 -18.68
C GLN A 165 4.23 40.17 -18.71
N GLN A 166 4.93 41.12 -18.09
CA GLN A 166 4.68 42.53 -18.34
C GLN A 166 5.37 42.93 -19.66
N PRO A 167 4.63 43.28 -20.73
CA PRO A 167 5.27 43.78 -21.94
C PRO A 167 5.87 45.15 -21.63
N LYS A 168 7.19 45.27 -21.76
CA LYS A 168 7.90 46.55 -21.76
C LYS A 168 7.42 47.38 -22.95
N THR A 169 6.44 48.25 -22.78
CA THR A 169 6.05 49.22 -23.82
C THR A 169 7.04 50.37 -23.80
N SER A 170 7.81 50.46 -24.89
CA SER A 170 8.82 51.46 -25.23
C SER A 170 8.33 52.91 -25.07
N ARG A 171 9.05 53.70 -24.27
CA ARG A 171 8.84 55.15 -24.13
C ARG A 171 9.36 55.86 -25.39
N LYS A 172 8.44 56.26 -26.28
CA LYS A 172 8.74 57.00 -27.51
C LYS A 172 9.25 58.40 -27.16
N ARG A 173 10.55 58.65 -27.36
CA ARG A 173 11.22 59.96 -27.23
C ARG A 173 10.68 60.86 -28.35
N LYS A 174 9.89 61.89 -27.99
CA LYS A 174 9.55 62.97 -28.94
C LYS A 174 10.71 63.96 -28.99
N GLU A 175 11.22 64.18 -30.18
CA GLU A 175 12.10 65.29 -30.53
C GLU A 175 11.41 66.62 -30.22
N VAL A 176 12.19 67.54 -29.65
CA VAL A 176 11.86 68.96 -29.53
C VAL A 176 12.61 69.66 -30.65
N LYS A 177 11.87 70.28 -31.57
CA LYS A 177 12.43 71.21 -32.56
C LYS A 177 11.58 72.48 -32.53
N GLN A 178 12.29 73.60 -32.35
CA GLN A 178 11.88 75.01 -32.37
C GLN A 178 11.27 75.54 -31.07
#